data_AF-T0YTF3-F1
#
_entry.id   AF-T0YTF3-F1
#
_cell.length_a   1.000
_cell.length_b   1.000
_cell.length_c   1.000
_cell.angle_alpha   90.00
_cell.angle_beta   90.00
_cell.angle_gamma   90.00
#
_symmetry.space_group_name_H-M   'P 1'
#
loop_
_entity.id
_entity.type
_entity.pdbx_description
1 polymer ?
#
loop_
_entity_poly.entity_id
_entity_poly.type
_entity_poly.pdbx_seq_one_letter_code
_entity_poly.pdbx_strand_id
1 'polypeptide(L)'
;RGADRPDEVTGPRGVTIAALMSHASGLGLEEGDPVVAPETKRVYSNYAVDYLVHDVVGDDDPASWLDRRVMRSLGMDHSHLEGRPAAGVVGTTSDLATLAVAWLRPDLVGVATRDRLRTPYHDELDGIVPGFGRFAPCPWGLGPEVRGTKRHWMGDWPADSFGHFGQSGAL
;
A
#
# COMPACT_ATOMS: atom_id res chain seq x y z
N ARG A 1 9.43 7.54 7.56
CA ARG A 1 9.67 8.78 6.77
C ARG A 1 8.46 9.18 5.94
N GLY A 2 7.96 8.35 5.00
CA GLY A 2 6.74 8.68 4.23
C GLY A 2 5.48 8.72 5.10
N ALA A 3 5.26 7.71 5.94
CA ALA A 3 4.13 7.69 6.87
C ALA A 3 4.10 8.88 7.85
N ASP A 4 5.23 9.50 8.15
CA ASP A 4 5.34 10.57 9.15
C ASP A 4 4.98 11.96 8.58
N ARG A 5 4.86 12.07 7.25
CA ARG A 5 4.62 13.33 6.52
C ARG A 5 3.55 13.16 5.42
N PRO A 6 2.34 12.66 5.74
CA PRO A 6 1.33 12.33 4.74
C PRO A 6 0.91 13.53 3.86
N ASP A 7 0.99 14.75 4.40
CA ASP A 7 0.58 15.98 3.72
C ASP A 7 1.68 16.60 2.85
N GLU A 8 2.90 16.04 2.88
CA GLU A 8 4.00 16.53 2.04
C GLU A 8 3.68 16.29 0.56
N VAL A 9 3.89 17.33 -0.26
CA VAL A 9 3.60 17.31 -1.68
C VAL A 9 4.82 16.80 -2.45
N THR A 10 4.63 15.76 -3.24
CA THR A 10 5.66 15.16 -4.11
C THR A 10 4.99 14.60 -5.38
N GLY A 11 5.75 13.91 -6.21
CA GLY A 11 5.20 13.23 -7.38
C GLY A 11 5.09 14.10 -8.62
N PRO A 12 4.97 13.47 -9.80
CA PRO A 12 4.82 14.16 -11.09
C PRO A 12 3.51 14.97 -11.18
N ARG A 13 2.60 14.80 -10.24
CA ARG A 13 1.30 15.49 -10.18
C ARG A 13 1.24 16.56 -9.08
N GLY A 14 2.29 16.72 -8.26
CA GLY A 14 2.28 17.62 -7.11
C GLY A 14 1.15 17.28 -6.14
N VAL A 15 1.05 16.01 -5.76
CA VAL A 15 0.02 15.50 -4.84
C VAL A 15 0.63 15.13 -3.49
N THR A 16 -0.21 14.96 -2.47
CA THR A 16 0.27 14.53 -1.16
C THR A 16 0.83 13.11 -1.20
N ILE A 17 1.76 12.79 -0.29
CA ILE A 17 2.21 11.41 -0.06
C ILE A 17 1.01 10.52 0.26
N ALA A 18 0.02 11.02 1.01
CA ALA A 18 -1.21 10.29 1.30
C ALA A 18 -1.99 9.91 0.02
N ALA A 19 -2.08 10.81 -0.96
CA ALA A 19 -2.73 10.51 -2.23
C ALA A 19 -1.99 9.43 -3.04
N LEU A 20 -0.65 9.41 -3.00
CA LEU A 20 0.15 8.33 -3.61
C LEU A 20 -0.07 7.00 -2.91
N MET A 21 0.01 6.97 -1.58
CA MET A 21 -0.12 5.75 -0.76
C MET A 21 -1.53 5.14 -0.81
N SER A 22 -2.56 5.94 -1.08
CA SER A 22 -3.96 5.51 -1.05
C SER A 22 -4.58 5.35 -2.42
N HIS A 23 -3.77 5.32 -3.49
CA HIS A 23 -4.25 5.21 -4.87
C HIS A 23 -5.24 6.33 -5.27
N ALA A 24 -5.06 7.53 -4.71
CA ALA A 24 -5.85 8.73 -5.00
C ALA A 24 -5.05 9.79 -5.79
N SER A 25 -3.82 9.51 -6.20
CA SER A 25 -2.98 10.44 -6.98
C SER A 25 -3.52 10.72 -8.40
N GLY A 26 -4.40 9.84 -8.89
CA GLY A 26 -4.90 9.85 -10.28
C GLY A 26 -3.91 9.32 -11.31
N LEU A 27 -2.77 8.76 -10.88
CA LEU A 27 -1.82 8.06 -11.75
C LEU A 27 -2.39 6.71 -12.20
N GLY A 28 -2.07 6.30 -13.43
CA GLY A 28 -2.45 4.99 -13.97
C GLY A 28 -1.64 3.84 -13.37
N LEU A 29 -1.85 2.62 -13.88
CA LEU A 29 -1.21 1.42 -13.34
C LEU A 29 0.32 1.49 -13.50
N GLU A 30 0.77 1.82 -14.71
CA GLU A 30 2.16 1.96 -15.10
C GLU A 30 2.49 3.40 -15.54
N GLU A 31 3.78 3.68 -15.69
CA GLU A 31 4.23 4.98 -16.19
C GLU A 31 3.75 5.21 -17.63
N GLY A 32 3.21 6.42 -17.90
CA GLY A 32 2.67 6.79 -19.21
C GLY A 32 1.20 6.38 -19.44
N ASP A 33 0.59 5.64 -18.51
CA ASP A 33 -0.84 5.33 -18.58
C ASP A 33 -1.70 6.59 -18.45
N PRO A 34 -2.96 6.55 -18.94
CA PRO A 34 -3.92 7.63 -18.76
C PRO A 34 -4.10 8.01 -17.29
N VAL A 35 -4.12 9.31 -17.04
CA VAL A 35 -4.31 9.89 -15.70
C VAL A 35 -5.69 10.52 -15.55
N VAL A 36 -6.14 10.63 -14.32
CA VAL A 36 -7.33 11.39 -13.93
C VAL A 36 -6.97 12.54 -12.98
N ALA A 37 -7.95 13.39 -12.66
CA ALA A 37 -7.77 14.41 -11.64
C ALA A 37 -7.47 13.74 -10.28
N PRO A 38 -6.47 14.22 -9.52
CA PRO A 38 -6.18 13.70 -8.19
C PRO A 38 -7.42 13.74 -7.30
N GLU A 39 -7.53 12.76 -6.41
CA GLU A 39 -8.56 12.69 -5.36
C GLU A 39 -9.99 12.66 -5.88
N THR A 40 -10.19 12.25 -7.14
CA THR A 40 -11.53 12.08 -7.75
C THR A 40 -11.97 10.62 -7.87
N LYS A 41 -11.03 9.68 -7.87
CA LYS A 41 -11.25 8.23 -7.99
C LYS A 41 -10.11 7.46 -7.34
N ARG A 42 -10.40 6.22 -6.94
CA ARG A 42 -9.39 5.22 -6.57
C ARG A 42 -8.86 4.53 -7.83
N VAL A 43 -7.60 4.79 -8.16
CA VAL A 43 -6.89 4.21 -9.31
C VAL A 43 -5.67 3.45 -8.79
N TYR A 44 -5.78 2.13 -8.70
CA TYR A 44 -4.67 1.27 -8.29
C TYR A 44 -3.47 1.49 -9.23
N SER A 45 -2.33 1.81 -8.65
CA SER A 45 -1.17 2.33 -9.38
C SER A 45 0.12 1.74 -8.82
N ASN A 46 0.77 0.88 -9.59
CA ASN A 46 2.11 0.42 -9.27
C ASN A 46 3.11 1.58 -9.43
N TYR A 47 2.91 2.43 -10.45
CA TYR A 47 3.76 3.60 -10.69
C TYR A 47 3.79 4.56 -9.49
N ALA A 48 2.65 4.84 -8.85
CA ALA A 48 2.61 5.68 -7.66
C ALA A 48 3.43 5.08 -6.49
N VAL A 49 3.37 3.76 -6.32
CA VAL A 49 4.12 3.04 -5.30
C VAL A 49 5.61 3.05 -5.61
N ASP A 50 6.00 2.73 -6.83
CA ASP A 50 7.40 2.72 -7.27
C ASP A 50 8.03 4.13 -7.14
N TYR A 51 7.28 5.17 -7.53
CA TYR A 51 7.70 6.57 -7.34
C TYR A 51 7.91 6.88 -5.85
N LEU A 52 6.94 6.54 -4.99
CA LEU A 52 7.02 6.83 -3.56
C LEU A 52 8.21 6.11 -2.92
N VAL A 53 8.49 4.86 -3.33
CA VAL A 53 9.66 4.12 -2.85
C VAL A 53 10.94 4.85 -3.25
N HIS A 54 11.06 5.27 -4.52
CA HIS A 54 12.21 6.07 -4.96
C HIS A 54 12.37 7.37 -4.15
N ASP A 55 11.28 8.12 -3.93
CA ASP A 55 11.29 9.37 -3.15
C ASP A 55 11.72 9.16 -1.69
N VAL A 56 11.24 8.08 -1.05
CA VAL A 56 11.52 7.78 0.37
C VAL A 56 12.91 7.17 0.57
N VAL A 57 13.35 6.32 -0.35
CA VAL A 57 14.62 5.60 -0.28
C VAL A 57 15.79 6.51 -0.73
N GLY A 58 15.55 7.42 -1.68
CA GLY A 58 16.56 8.30 -2.23
C GLY A 58 17.63 7.54 -3.02
N ASP A 59 18.89 7.85 -2.79
CA ASP A 59 20.04 7.22 -3.48
C ASP A 59 20.37 5.79 -2.97
N ASP A 60 19.63 5.28 -1.98
CA ASP A 60 19.84 3.94 -1.41
C ASP A 60 19.16 2.86 -2.27
N ASP A 61 19.54 1.60 -2.07
CA ASP A 61 18.92 0.48 -2.76
C ASP A 61 17.60 0.07 -2.07
N PRO A 62 16.45 0.02 -2.77
CA PRO A 62 15.16 -0.32 -2.16
C PRO A 62 15.14 -1.68 -1.46
N ALA A 63 15.84 -2.69 -2.01
CA ALA A 63 15.90 -4.02 -1.40
C ALA A 63 16.66 -3.99 -0.07
N SER A 64 17.84 -3.36 -0.06
CA SER A 64 18.67 -3.17 1.13
C SER A 64 17.98 -2.28 2.17
N TRP A 65 17.22 -1.29 1.74
CA TRP A 65 16.42 -0.45 2.61
C TRP A 65 15.31 -1.25 3.28
N LEU A 66 14.53 -2.02 2.51
CA LEU A 66 13.43 -2.85 3.02
C LEU A 66 13.94 -3.94 3.97
N ASP A 67 15.05 -4.60 3.60
CA ASP A 67 15.70 -5.64 4.40
C ASP A 67 16.06 -5.11 5.80
N ARG A 68 16.79 -4.00 5.86
CA ARG A 68 17.23 -3.39 7.13
C ARG A 68 16.07 -2.85 7.96
N ARG A 69 15.10 -2.22 7.31
CA ARG A 69 14.02 -1.49 8.01
C ARG A 69 12.87 -2.36 8.46
N VAL A 70 12.62 -3.47 7.76
CA VAL A 70 11.45 -4.31 7.99
C VAL A 70 11.86 -5.76 8.19
N MET A 71 12.46 -6.40 7.19
CA MET A 71 12.62 -7.87 7.18
C MET A 71 13.50 -8.35 8.33
N ARG A 72 14.74 -7.86 8.45
CA ARG A 72 15.63 -8.21 9.58
C ARG A 72 15.10 -7.77 10.93
N SER A 73 14.42 -6.62 10.97
CA SER A 73 13.85 -6.09 12.23
C SER A 73 12.74 -6.99 12.78
N LEU A 74 12.03 -7.71 11.90
CA LEU A 74 10.98 -8.65 12.25
C LEU A 74 11.44 -10.12 12.26
N GLY A 75 12.68 -10.41 11.85
CA GLY A 75 13.17 -11.79 11.70
C GLY A 75 12.59 -12.53 10.50
N MET A 76 12.22 -11.82 9.43
CA MET A 76 11.74 -12.37 8.16
C MET A 76 12.92 -12.77 7.26
N ASP A 77 13.69 -13.76 7.68
CA ASP A 77 14.99 -14.11 7.06
C ASP A 77 14.87 -14.83 5.70
N HIS A 78 13.65 -15.16 5.27
CA HIS A 78 13.38 -15.87 4.01
C HIS A 78 12.54 -15.03 3.04
N SER A 79 12.50 -13.71 3.24
CA SER A 79 11.80 -12.77 2.38
C SER A 79 12.73 -11.68 1.90
N HIS A 80 12.64 -11.29 0.64
CA HIS A 80 13.44 -10.24 0.04
C HIS A 80 12.71 -9.61 -1.16
N LEU A 81 13.17 -8.41 -1.55
CA LEU A 81 12.64 -7.72 -2.73
C LEU A 81 13.46 -8.12 -3.97
N GLU A 82 12.79 -8.68 -4.97
CA GLU A 82 13.33 -8.95 -6.30
C GLU A 82 12.67 -8.04 -7.33
N GLY A 83 13.46 -7.16 -7.96
CA GLY A 83 12.95 -6.27 -9.00
C GLY A 83 12.11 -5.12 -8.43
N ARG A 84 10.86 -4.97 -8.89
CA ARG A 84 10.06 -3.76 -8.65
C ARG A 84 9.44 -3.73 -7.25
N PRO A 85 9.52 -2.61 -6.49
CA PRO A 85 8.90 -2.50 -5.17
C PRO A 85 7.41 -2.83 -5.12
N ALA A 86 6.63 -2.38 -6.10
CA ALA A 86 5.16 -2.58 -6.11
C ALA A 86 4.70 -4.04 -6.25
N ALA A 87 5.58 -4.98 -6.64
CA ALA A 87 5.17 -6.36 -6.92
C ALA A 87 6.23 -7.44 -6.64
N GLY A 88 7.45 -7.05 -6.25
CA GLY A 88 8.63 -7.91 -6.30
C GLY A 88 9.00 -8.62 -4.99
N VAL A 89 8.20 -8.49 -3.93
CA VAL A 89 8.52 -9.18 -2.67
C VAL A 89 8.27 -10.67 -2.85
N VAL A 90 9.34 -11.46 -2.66
CA VAL A 90 9.32 -12.92 -2.66
C VAL A 90 9.59 -13.39 -1.23
N GLY A 91 8.90 -14.43 -0.77
CA GLY A 91 9.11 -14.94 0.57
C GLY A 91 8.28 -16.15 0.93
N THR A 92 8.15 -16.40 2.23
CA THR A 92 7.43 -17.56 2.78
C THR A 92 6.14 -17.15 3.50
N THR A 93 5.21 -18.09 3.64
CA THR A 93 4.01 -17.88 4.46
C THR A 93 4.33 -17.66 5.94
N SER A 94 5.45 -18.20 6.43
CA SER A 94 5.91 -17.98 7.81
C SER A 94 6.31 -16.53 8.05
N ASP A 95 7.10 -15.95 7.15
CA ASP A 95 7.51 -14.54 7.24
C ASP A 95 6.32 -13.59 7.05
N LEU A 96 5.40 -13.93 6.15
CA LEU A 96 4.16 -13.18 5.97
C LEU A 96 3.30 -13.20 7.24
N ALA A 97 3.20 -14.35 7.93
CA ALA A 97 2.52 -14.45 9.22
C ALA A 97 3.21 -13.59 10.30
N THR A 98 4.55 -13.53 10.32
CA THR A 98 5.31 -12.62 11.20
C THR A 98 4.95 -11.16 10.92
N LEU A 99 4.90 -10.74 9.65
CA LEU A 99 4.47 -9.39 9.28
C LEU A 99 3.03 -9.10 9.71
N ALA A 100 2.11 -10.05 9.54
CA ALA A 100 0.73 -9.91 9.99
C ALA A 100 0.63 -9.74 11.52
N VAL A 101 1.44 -10.49 12.29
CA VAL A 101 1.53 -10.31 13.75
C VAL A 101 2.07 -8.93 14.11
N ALA A 102 3.07 -8.41 13.38
CA ALA A 102 3.63 -7.07 13.59
C ALA A 102 2.67 -5.92 13.21
N TRP A 103 1.58 -6.20 12.49
CA TRP A 103 0.46 -5.26 12.35
C TRP A 103 -0.46 -5.29 13.58
N LEU A 104 -0.68 -6.46 14.19
CA LEU A 104 -1.54 -6.60 15.36
C LEU A 104 -0.85 -6.11 16.64
N ARG A 105 0.43 -6.42 16.78
CA ARG A 105 1.33 -5.94 17.83
C ARG A 105 2.15 -4.81 17.23
N PRO A 106 2.05 -3.56 17.71
CA PRO A 106 2.69 -2.37 17.11
C PRO A 106 4.22 -2.39 17.27
N ASP A 107 4.87 -3.44 16.74
CA ASP A 107 6.27 -3.80 16.97
C ASP A 107 7.20 -3.04 16.02
N LEU A 108 6.70 -2.68 14.82
CA LEU A 108 7.46 -1.94 13.81
C LEU A 108 7.14 -0.44 13.80
N VAL A 109 5.87 -0.10 14.00
CA VAL A 109 5.38 1.28 14.04
C VAL A 109 4.47 1.46 15.25
N GLY A 110 4.51 2.64 15.86
CA GLY A 110 3.65 2.95 17.01
C GLY A 110 2.16 2.85 16.65
N VAL A 111 1.32 2.58 17.66
CA VAL A 111 -0.13 2.39 17.53
C VAL A 111 -0.80 3.51 16.71
N ALA A 112 -0.48 4.77 17.00
CA ALA A 112 -1.04 5.91 16.28
C ALA A 112 -0.69 5.91 14.79
N THR A 113 0.54 5.54 14.44
CA THR A 113 0.96 5.40 13.03
C THR A 113 0.22 4.24 12.37
N ARG A 114 0.15 3.07 13.02
CA ARG A 114 -0.62 1.93 12.50
C ARG A 114 -2.08 2.29 12.24
N ASP A 115 -2.75 2.90 13.21
CA ASP A 115 -4.16 3.25 13.09
C ASP A 115 -4.40 4.28 11.99
N ARG A 116 -3.49 5.24 11.82
CA ARG A 116 -3.51 6.14 10.67
C ARG A 116 -3.34 5.41 9.34
N LEU A 117 -2.41 4.47 9.23
CA LEU A 117 -2.16 3.74 7.97
C LEU A 117 -3.37 2.90 7.53
N ARG A 118 -4.14 2.34 8.46
CA ARG A 118 -5.35 1.55 8.13
C ARG A 118 -6.64 2.36 8.03
N THR A 119 -6.61 3.64 8.39
CA THR A 119 -7.79 4.52 8.26
C THR A 119 -7.95 4.93 6.80
N PRO A 120 -9.13 4.76 6.18
CA PRO A 120 -9.35 5.16 4.80
C PRO A 120 -9.03 6.65 4.54
N TYR A 121 -8.33 6.93 3.45
CA TYR A 121 -8.09 8.29 2.96
C TYR A 121 -9.04 8.60 1.80
N HIS A 122 -9.83 9.68 1.92
CA HIS A 122 -10.97 10.00 1.04
C HIS A 122 -11.87 8.76 0.88
N ASP A 123 -12.59 8.41 1.95
CA ASP A 123 -13.30 7.14 2.10
C ASP A 123 -14.47 6.97 1.14
N GLU A 124 -14.98 8.07 0.58
CA GLU A 124 -16.07 8.15 -0.37
C GLU A 124 -15.66 7.78 -1.81
N LEU A 125 -14.36 7.73 -2.11
CA LEU A 125 -13.90 7.56 -3.50
C LEU A 125 -14.28 6.20 -4.08
N ASP A 126 -14.94 6.25 -5.24
CA ASP A 126 -15.18 5.09 -6.09
C ASP A 126 -13.91 4.62 -6.78
N GLY A 127 -13.83 3.33 -7.12
CA GLY A 127 -12.78 2.86 -8.00
C GLY A 127 -12.89 1.39 -8.37
N ILE A 128 -11.79 0.86 -8.89
CA ILE A 128 -11.70 -0.53 -9.35
C ILE A 128 -10.68 -1.26 -8.49
N VAL A 129 -11.07 -2.42 -7.97
CA VAL A 129 -10.14 -3.40 -7.42
C VAL A 129 -9.80 -4.37 -8.56
N PRO A 130 -8.53 -4.46 -9.00
CA PRO A 130 -8.14 -5.36 -10.08
C PRO A 130 -8.64 -6.79 -9.85
N GLY A 131 -9.32 -7.39 -10.83
CA GLY A 131 -9.89 -8.74 -10.71
C GLY A 131 -11.24 -8.85 -9.97
N PHE A 132 -11.68 -7.82 -9.24
CA PHE A 132 -12.98 -7.81 -8.53
C PHE A 132 -13.97 -6.77 -9.07
N GLY A 133 -13.51 -5.82 -9.89
CA GLY A 133 -14.37 -4.85 -10.57
C GLY A 133 -14.56 -3.56 -9.77
N ARG A 134 -15.66 -2.84 -10.06
CA ARG A 134 -15.93 -1.50 -9.54
C ARG A 134 -16.62 -1.54 -8.17
N PHE A 135 -16.18 -0.65 -7.27
CA PHE A 135 -16.78 -0.43 -5.96
C PHE A 135 -17.04 1.06 -5.71
N ALA A 136 -18.11 1.34 -4.96
CA ALA A 136 -18.59 2.67 -4.62
C ALA A 136 -19.23 2.63 -3.21
N PRO A 137 -18.50 2.94 -2.13
CA PRO A 137 -17.10 3.41 -2.11
C PRO A 137 -16.07 2.30 -2.32
N CYS A 138 -14.83 2.68 -2.63
CA CYS A 138 -13.65 1.81 -2.72
C CYS A 138 -12.56 2.26 -1.72
N PRO A 139 -12.72 1.98 -0.42
CA PRO A 139 -11.82 2.50 0.61
C PRO A 139 -10.45 1.84 0.56
N TRP A 140 -9.42 2.69 0.73
CA TRP A 140 -8.01 2.32 0.90
C TRP A 140 -7.40 3.17 2.00
N GLY A 141 -6.58 2.54 2.84
CA GLY A 141 -5.72 3.24 3.78
C GLY A 141 -4.50 3.84 3.07
N LEU A 142 -3.48 4.16 3.86
CA LEU A 142 -2.17 4.56 3.35
C LEU A 142 -1.33 3.29 3.15
N GLY A 143 -1.53 2.60 2.04
CA GLY A 143 -0.88 1.33 1.72
C GLY A 143 -1.85 0.15 1.66
N PRO A 144 -2.52 -0.27 2.75
CA PRO A 144 -3.39 -1.42 2.72
C PRO A 144 -4.78 -1.11 2.13
N GLU A 145 -5.35 -2.09 1.45
CA GLU A 145 -6.77 -2.10 1.11
C GLU A 145 -7.59 -2.21 2.39
N VAL A 146 -8.70 -1.47 2.51
CA VAL A 146 -9.67 -1.61 3.60
C VAL A 146 -10.94 -2.24 3.04
N ARG A 147 -11.54 -3.21 3.74
CA ARG A 147 -12.72 -3.93 3.25
C ARG A 147 -13.90 -3.01 2.99
N GLY A 148 -14.25 -2.19 3.98
CA GLY A 148 -15.50 -1.42 3.99
C GLY A 148 -16.70 -2.34 3.72
N THR A 149 -17.53 -1.96 2.75
CA THR A 149 -18.71 -2.71 2.31
C THR A 149 -18.47 -3.57 1.06
N LYS A 150 -17.22 -3.63 0.56
CA LYS A 150 -16.91 -4.33 -0.68
C LYS A 150 -17.09 -5.84 -0.50
N ARG A 151 -17.61 -6.49 -1.54
CA ARG A 151 -17.70 -7.95 -1.64
C ARG A 151 -16.59 -8.45 -2.56
N HIS A 152 -15.42 -8.75 -1.97
CA HIS A 152 -14.22 -9.23 -2.68
C HIS A 152 -13.49 -10.30 -1.85
N TRP A 153 -12.19 -10.53 -2.12
CA TRP A 153 -11.32 -11.52 -1.51
C TRP A 153 -11.33 -11.61 0.03
N MET A 154 -11.69 -10.54 0.76
CA MET A 154 -11.80 -10.56 2.23
C MET A 154 -13.10 -11.23 2.73
N GLY A 155 -14.03 -11.61 1.85
CA GLY A 155 -15.25 -12.33 2.22
C GLY A 155 -16.10 -11.60 3.28
N ASP A 156 -16.51 -12.35 4.30
CA ASP A 156 -17.43 -11.88 5.36
C ASP A 156 -16.71 -11.28 6.58
N TRP A 157 -15.45 -10.87 6.44
CA TRP A 157 -14.71 -10.21 7.52
C TRP A 157 -15.35 -8.87 7.96
N PRO A 158 -15.04 -8.37 9.17
CA PRO A 158 -15.48 -7.05 9.62
C PRO A 158 -15.11 -5.92 8.64
N ALA A 159 -15.92 -4.86 8.58
CA ALA A 159 -15.75 -3.76 7.63
C ALA A 159 -14.42 -3.00 7.79
N ASP A 160 -13.84 -3.00 8.98
CA ASP A 160 -12.56 -2.38 9.32
C ASP A 160 -11.35 -3.29 9.05
N SER A 161 -11.56 -4.48 8.51
CA SER A 161 -10.48 -5.38 8.07
C SER A 161 -9.66 -4.72 6.96
N PHE A 162 -8.35 -4.97 6.98
CA PHE A 162 -7.42 -4.41 6.02
C PHE A 162 -6.37 -5.45 5.62
N GLY A 163 -5.74 -5.25 4.47
CA GLY A 163 -4.69 -6.14 3.97
C GLY A 163 -4.38 -5.85 2.51
N HIS A 164 -3.87 -6.85 1.79
CA HIS A 164 -3.63 -6.78 0.35
C HIS A 164 -3.68 -8.19 -0.25
N PHE A 165 -4.01 -8.31 -1.52
CA PHE A 165 -3.87 -9.56 -2.27
C PHE A 165 -3.01 -9.34 -3.52
N GLY A 166 -2.37 -10.40 -4.01
CA GLY A 166 -1.54 -10.36 -5.21
C GLY A 166 -2.15 -11.17 -6.35
N GLN A 167 -1.89 -10.77 -7.60
CA GLN A 167 -2.24 -11.59 -8.78
C GLN A 167 -1.52 -12.95 -8.80
N SER A 168 -0.43 -13.09 -8.04
CA SER A 168 0.27 -14.36 -7.80
C SER A 168 -0.53 -15.36 -6.94
N GLY A 169 -1.67 -14.96 -6.38
CA GLY A 169 -2.48 -15.77 -5.46
C GLY A 169 -2.09 -15.62 -3.99
N ALA A 170 -1.20 -14.69 -3.65
CA ALA A 170 -0.86 -14.37 -2.27
C ALA A 170 -1.97 -13.53 -1.59
N LEU A 171 -2.20 -13.79 -0.29
CA LEU A 171 -3.17 -13.15 0.59
C LEU A 171 -2.55 -12.85 1.95
#